data_AF-U1JQZ8-F1
#
_entry.id   AF-U1JQZ8-F1
#
_cell.length_a   1.000
_cell.length_b   1.000
_cell.length_c   1.000
_cell.angle_alpha   90.00
_cell.angle_beta   90.00
_cell.angle_gamma   90.00
#
_symmetry.space_group_name_H-M   'P 1'
#
loop_
_entity.id
_entity.type
_entity.pdbx_description
1 polymer ?
#
loop_
_entity_poly.entity_id
_entity_poly.type
_entity_poly.pdbx_seq_one_letter_code
_entity_poly.pdbx_strand_id
1 'polypeptide(L)'
;MSTRLVLEIDAYKKEFDHANSELSVKSMILKHTPTEYANLSAFLDACHKVKQVCIRYGDVQCVADLQLWVRNSIVLQYSRCENCQKQQGKCIAELTKLDKQISHVFPKLGGNVVPLKQPLRLKS
;
A
#
# COMPACT_ATOMS: atom_id res chain seq x y z
N MET A 1 -25.98 17.29 -13.51
CA MET A 1 -25.54 16.23 -12.57
C MET A 1 -26.63 16.02 -11.54
N SER A 2 -26.99 14.78 -11.21
CA SER A 2 -27.98 14.47 -10.17
C SER A 2 -27.42 14.77 -8.78
N THR A 3 -28.23 15.35 -7.88
CA THR A 3 -27.86 15.66 -6.48
C THR A 3 -27.29 14.46 -5.73
N ARG A 4 -27.76 13.25 -6.06
CA ARG A 4 -27.25 12.00 -5.48
C ARG A 4 -25.78 11.73 -5.83
N LEU A 5 -25.39 11.99 -7.07
CA LEU A 5 -24.02 11.80 -7.55
C LEU A 5 -23.05 12.77 -6.86
N VAL A 6 -23.51 14.00 -6.59
CA VAL A 6 -22.73 15.02 -5.87
C VAL A 6 -22.47 14.58 -4.43
N LEU A 7 -23.50 14.10 -3.73
CA LEU A 7 -23.37 13.59 -2.35
C LEU A 7 -22.45 12.37 -2.25
N GLU A 8 -22.48 11.47 -3.23
CA GLU A 8 -21.59 10.30 -3.28
C GLU A 8 -20.13 10.71 -3.51
N ILE A 9 -19.87 11.72 -4.35
CA ILE A 9 -18.53 12.28 -4.58
C ILE A 9 -17.98 12.97 -3.32
N ASP A 10 -18.81 13.77 -2.65
CA ASP A 10 -18.39 14.48 -1.44
C ASP A 10 -18.12 13.52 -0.27
N ALA A 11 -18.94 12.47 -0.14
CA ALA A 11 -18.71 11.41 0.82
C ALA A 11 -17.39 10.65 0.54
N TYR A 12 -17.13 10.30 -0.72
CA TYR A 12 -15.87 9.67 -1.12
C TYR A 12 -14.67 10.54 -0.73
N LYS A 13 -14.66 11.81 -1.14
CA LYS A 13 -13.55 12.74 -0.85
C LYS A 13 -13.29 12.85 0.64
N LYS A 14 -14.34 13.04 1.45
CA LYS A 14 -14.21 13.17 2.90
C LYS A 14 -13.61 11.92 3.54
N GLU A 15 -14.11 10.74 3.19
CA GLU A 15 -13.58 9.48 3.75
C GLU A 15 -12.15 9.21 3.28
N PHE A 16 -11.86 9.49 2.00
CA PHE A 16 -10.55 9.32 1.42
C PHE A 16 -9.53 10.25 2.09
N ASP A 17 -9.84 11.54 2.20
CA ASP A 17 -8.94 12.54 2.81
C ASP A 17 -8.64 12.20 4.27
N HIS A 18 -9.65 11.73 5.01
CA HIS A 18 -9.46 11.27 6.38
C HIS A 18 -8.51 10.07 6.47
N ALA A 19 -8.75 9.02 5.69
CA ALA A 19 -7.90 7.83 5.67
C ALA A 19 -6.48 8.14 5.16
N ASN A 20 -6.36 8.99 4.15
CA ASN A 20 -5.09 9.39 3.55
C ASN A 20 -4.26 10.28 4.48
N SER A 21 -4.91 11.11 5.30
CA SER A 21 -4.25 11.88 6.35
C SER A 21 -3.62 10.96 7.40
N GLU A 22 -4.35 9.93 7.85
CA GLU A 22 -3.79 8.93 8.77
C GLU A 22 -2.60 8.20 8.13
N LEU A 23 -2.74 7.77 6.88
CA LEU A 23 -1.65 7.13 6.14
C LEU A 23 -0.40 8.01 6.04
N SER A 24 -0.59 9.29 5.74
CA SER A 24 0.51 10.25 5.64
C SER A 24 1.32 10.34 6.94
N VAL A 25 0.63 10.42 8.08
CA VAL A 25 1.27 10.43 9.41
C VAL A 25 2.01 9.13 9.67
N LYS A 26 1.40 7.97 9.43
CA LYS A 26 2.05 6.67 9.67
C LYS A 26 3.25 6.43 8.75
N SER A 27 3.17 6.90 7.50
CA SER A 27 4.29 6.85 6.55
C SER A 27 5.48 7.70 7.02
N MET A 28 5.21 8.91 7.52
CA MET A 28 6.25 9.75 8.11
C MET A 28 6.91 9.09 9.33
N ILE A 29 6.12 8.56 10.27
CA ILE A 29 6.66 7.88 11.46
C ILE A 29 7.58 6.73 11.05
N LEU A 30 7.10 5.86 10.15
CA LEU A 30 7.87 4.72 9.64
C LEU A 30 9.16 5.16 8.91
N LYS A 31 9.15 6.31 8.22
CA LYS A 31 10.36 6.87 7.60
C LYS A 31 11.41 7.26 8.62
N HIS A 32 11.00 7.82 9.77
CA HIS A 32 11.90 8.28 10.83
C HIS A 32 12.32 7.19 11.82
N THR A 33 11.51 6.14 11.97
CA THR A 33 11.74 5.03 12.91
C THR A 33 11.59 3.67 12.20
N PRO A 34 12.44 3.39 11.21
CA PRO A 34 12.24 2.27 10.28
C PRO A 34 12.44 0.89 10.91
N THR A 35 13.09 0.80 12.07
CA THR A 35 13.39 -0.47 12.76
C THR A 35 12.30 -0.93 13.72
N GLU A 36 11.25 -0.12 13.91
CA GLU A 36 10.16 -0.42 14.82
C GLU A 36 9.05 -1.21 14.11
N TYR A 37 8.91 -2.48 14.50
CA TYR A 37 7.90 -3.39 13.98
C TYR A 37 6.45 -2.85 14.11
N ALA A 38 6.17 -2.14 15.20
CA ALA A 38 4.86 -1.53 15.44
C ALA A 38 4.53 -0.47 14.39
N ASN A 39 5.52 0.31 13.95
CA ASN A 39 5.32 1.38 12.97
C ASN A 39 5.08 0.83 11.57
N LEU A 40 5.74 -0.28 11.19
CA LEU A 40 5.42 -0.99 9.95
C LEU A 40 3.97 -1.52 9.98
N SER A 41 3.54 -2.08 11.11
CA SER A 41 2.18 -2.61 11.25
C SER A 41 1.14 -1.50 11.16
N ALA A 42 1.33 -0.40 11.90
CA ALA A 42 0.45 0.76 11.86
C ALA A 42 0.37 1.40 10.47
N PHE A 43 1.48 1.43 9.73
CA PHE A 43 1.52 1.87 8.34
C PHE A 43 0.67 0.98 7.43
N LEU A 44 0.83 -0.34 7.52
CA LEU A 44 0.06 -1.30 6.71
C LEU A 44 -1.44 -1.23 7.00
N ASP A 45 -1.83 -1.06 8.26
CA ASP A 45 -3.22 -0.90 8.66
C ASP A 45 -3.82 0.39 8.09
N ALA A 46 -3.06 1.51 8.10
CA ALA A 46 -3.49 2.75 7.47
C ALA A 46 -3.65 2.61 5.95
N CYS A 47 -2.74 1.88 5.28
CA CYS A 47 -2.89 1.55 3.86
C CYS A 47 -4.16 0.74 3.60
N HIS A 48 -4.48 -0.22 4.48
CA HIS A 48 -5.69 -1.02 4.36
C HIS A 48 -6.95 -0.16 4.44
N LYS A 49 -6.99 0.84 5.33
CA LYS A 49 -8.12 1.78 5.45
C LYS A 49 -8.36 2.55 4.15
N VAL A 50 -7.31 3.13 3.55
CA VAL A 50 -7.42 3.83 2.26
C VAL A 50 -7.92 2.89 1.17
N LYS A 51 -7.37 1.67 1.10
CA LYS A 51 -7.81 0.65 0.13
C LYS A 51 -9.30 0.32 0.27
N GLN A 52 -9.80 0.18 1.50
CA GLN A 52 -11.21 -0.11 1.75
C GLN A 52 -12.13 1.02 1.28
N VAL A 53 -11.73 2.28 1.47
CA VAL A 53 -12.47 3.43 0.95
C VAL A 53 -12.51 3.37 -0.59
N CYS A 54 -11.36 3.22 -1.24
CA CYS A 54 -11.32 3.16 -2.72
C CYS A 54 -12.12 1.98 -3.29
N ILE A 55 -12.09 0.80 -2.65
CA ILE A 55 -12.93 -0.35 -3.06
C ILE A 55 -14.42 -0.03 -2.90
N ARG A 56 -14.83 0.56 -1.77
CA ARG A 56 -16.24 0.89 -1.49
C ARG A 56 -16.85 1.79 -2.56
N TYR A 57 -16.07 2.74 -3.06
CA TYR A 57 -16.49 3.70 -4.07
C TYR A 57 -16.12 3.28 -5.51
N GLY A 58 -15.58 2.08 -5.69
CA GLY A 58 -15.25 1.55 -7.02
C GLY A 58 -14.05 2.21 -7.72
N ASP A 59 -13.19 2.92 -6.97
CA ASP A 59 -11.98 3.56 -7.50
C ASP A 59 -10.84 2.53 -7.65
N VAL A 60 -10.91 1.76 -8.73
CA VAL A 60 -9.95 0.68 -9.02
C VAL A 60 -8.55 1.23 -9.29
N GLN A 61 -8.45 2.43 -9.87
CA GLN A 61 -7.16 3.08 -10.14
C GLN A 61 -6.46 3.47 -8.84
N CYS A 62 -7.18 4.09 -7.90
CA CYS A 62 -6.66 4.37 -6.56
C CYS A 62 -6.12 3.10 -5.89
N VAL A 63 -6.85 1.98 -5.98
CA VAL A 63 -6.42 0.71 -5.37
C VAL A 63 -5.11 0.21 -5.99
N ALA A 64 -4.98 0.27 -7.32
CA ALA A 64 -3.77 -0.16 -8.01
C ALA A 64 -2.56 0.72 -7.67
N ASP A 65 -2.72 2.04 -7.69
CA ASP A 65 -1.66 3.00 -7.36
C ASP A 65 -1.21 2.86 -5.91
N LEU A 66 -2.15 2.69 -4.98
CA LEU A 66 -1.86 2.42 -3.58
C LEU A 66 -1.07 1.12 -3.42
N GLN A 67 -1.46 0.03 -4.08
CA GLN A 67 -0.75 -1.25 -3.98
C GLN A 67 0.71 -1.16 -4.48
N LEU A 68 0.94 -0.46 -5.60
CA LEU A 68 2.29 -0.22 -6.12
C LEU A 68 3.12 0.64 -5.16
N TRP A 69 2.52 1.70 -4.61
CA TRP A 69 3.18 2.58 -3.66
C TRP A 69 3.53 1.87 -2.35
N VAL A 70 2.62 1.04 -1.81
CA VAL A 70 2.87 0.23 -0.60
C VAL A 70 3.99 -0.76 -0.86
N ARG A 71 4.00 -1.44 -2.01
CA ARG A 71 5.08 -2.37 -2.39
C ARG A 71 6.43 -1.67 -2.36
N ASN A 72 6.57 -0.52 -3.03
CA ASN A 72 7.81 0.25 -3.06
C ASN A 72 8.24 0.71 -1.65
N SER A 73 7.27 1.11 -0.82
CA SER A 73 7.51 1.49 0.56
C SER A 73 8.07 0.32 1.38
N ILE A 74 7.51 -0.88 1.25
CA ILE A 74 8.00 -2.07 1.97
C ILE A 74 9.39 -2.50 1.49
N VAL A 75 9.69 -2.41 0.18
CA VAL A 75 11.05 -2.67 -0.35
C VAL A 75 12.06 -1.72 0.31
N LEU A 76 11.72 -0.43 0.41
CA LEU A 76 12.57 0.56 1.07
C LEU A 76 12.71 0.28 2.57
N GLN A 77 11.67 -0.21 3.23
CA GLN A 77 11.77 -0.58 4.65
C GLN A 77 12.61 -1.82 4.88
N TYR A 78 12.52 -2.82 4.00
CA TYR A 78 13.34 -4.02 4.07
C TYR A 78 14.84 -3.70 4.07
N SER A 79 15.29 -2.77 3.21
CA SER A 79 16.69 -2.33 3.16
C SER A 79 17.11 -1.45 4.34
N ARG A 80 16.16 -0.90 5.11
CA ARG A 80 16.45 -0.06 6.29
C ARG A 80 16.46 -0.83 7.60
N CYS A 81 15.92 -2.06 7.61
CA CYS A 81 15.83 -2.90 8.79
C CYS A 81 16.76 -4.12 8.72
N GLU A 82 17.91 -4.01 8.05
CA GLU A 82 18.85 -5.11 7.80
C GLU A 82 19.27 -5.90 9.05
N ASN A 83 19.36 -5.22 10.20
CA ASN A 83 19.74 -5.84 11.48
C ASN A 83 18.54 -6.37 12.29
N CYS A 84 17.31 -6.29 11.76
CA CYS A 84 16.08 -6.69 12.46
C CYS A 84 15.34 -7.80 11.69
N GLN A 85 15.75 -9.05 11.93
CA GLN A 85 15.19 -10.24 11.24
C GLN A 85 13.66 -10.33 11.34
N LYS A 86 13.07 -10.00 12.50
CA LYS A 86 11.60 -10.01 12.69
C LYS A 86 10.89 -9.06 11.73
N GLN A 87 11.47 -7.89 11.49
CA GLN A 87 10.87 -6.90 10.59
C GLN A 87 11.11 -7.25 9.13
N GLN A 88 12.30 -7.74 8.79
CA GLN A 88 12.58 -8.29 7.46
C GLN A 88 11.61 -9.41 7.08
N GLY A 89 11.33 -10.35 8.00
CA GLY A 89 10.35 -11.41 7.80
C GLY A 89 8.94 -10.88 7.51
N LYS A 90 8.51 -9.82 8.20
CA LYS A 90 7.22 -9.17 7.92
C LYS A 90 7.20 -8.48 6.56
N CYS A 91 8.26 -7.75 6.21
CA CYS A 91 8.37 -7.14 4.89
C CYS A 91 8.27 -8.19 3.77
N ILE A 92 8.97 -9.32 3.88
CA ILE A 92 8.91 -10.41 2.90
C ILE A 92 7.49 -10.99 2.79
N ALA A 93 6.84 -11.25 3.93
CA ALA A 93 5.48 -11.79 3.94
C ALA A 93 4.48 -10.85 3.23
N GLU A 94 4.55 -9.56 3.52
CA GLU A 94 3.67 -8.56 2.91
C GLU A 94 3.98 -8.32 1.43
N LEU A 95 5.25 -8.31 1.03
CA LEU A 95 5.64 -8.25 -0.38
C LEU A 95 5.08 -9.44 -1.16
N THR A 96 5.18 -10.65 -0.60
CA THR A 96 4.64 -11.86 -1.24
C THR A 96 3.12 -11.77 -1.42
N LYS A 97 2.41 -11.23 -0.43
CA LYS A 97 0.96 -11.00 -0.51
C LYS A 97 0.60 -9.94 -1.55
N LEU A 98 1.33 -8.83 -1.59
CA LEU A 98 1.12 -7.75 -2.56
C LEU A 98 1.41 -8.19 -3.98
N ASP A 99 2.53 -8.89 -4.21
CA ASP A 99 2.91 -9.38 -5.54
C ASP A 99 1.85 -10.32 -6.12
N LYS A 100 1.23 -11.19 -5.29
CA LYS A 100 0.08 -12.01 -5.69
C LYS A 100 -1.15 -11.18 -6.05
N GLN A 101 -1.43 -10.10 -5.31
CA GLN A 101 -2.58 -9.24 -5.60
C GLN A 101 -2.37 -8.44 -6.88
N ILE A 102 -1.19 -7.84 -7.02
CA ILE A 102 -0.75 -7.08 -8.19
C ILE A 102 -0.82 -7.97 -9.43
N SER A 103 -0.25 -9.18 -9.38
CA SER A 103 -0.29 -10.11 -10.51
C SER A 103 -1.68 -10.60 -10.90
N HIS A 104 -2.71 -10.42 -10.06
CA HIS A 104 -4.11 -10.70 -10.40
C HIS A 104 -4.87 -9.47 -10.92
N VAL A 105 -4.48 -8.26 -10.50
CA VAL A 105 -5.14 -7.00 -10.90
C VAL A 105 -4.61 -6.50 -12.25
N PHE A 106 -3.29 -6.54 -12.45
CA PHE A 106 -2.65 -5.99 -13.66
C PHE A 106 -2.82 -6.79 -14.97
N PRO A 107 -3.07 -8.12 -14.99
CA PRO A 107 -3.43 -8.81 -16.23
C PRO A 107 -4.72 -8.26 -16.87
N LYS A 108 -5.62 -7.69 -16.06
CA LYS A 108 -6.89 -7.12 -16.52
C LYS A 108 -6.78 -5.66 -16.99
N LEU A 109 -5.66 -4.98 -16.74
CA LEU A 109 -5.44 -3.57 -17.09
C LEU A 109 -4.62 -3.38 -18.38
N GLY A 110 -4.30 -4.46 -19.10
CA GLY A 110 -3.50 -4.43 -20.34
C GLY A 110 -2.00 -4.56 -20.07
N GLY A 111 -1.33 -5.38 -20.87
CA GLY A 111 0.00 -5.98 -20.63
C GLY A 111 1.23 -5.06 -20.60
N ASN A 112 1.14 -3.83 -20.10
CA ASN A 112 2.27 -2.89 -20.02
C ASN A 112 2.71 -2.51 -18.60
N VAL A 113 2.21 -3.18 -17.56
CA VAL A 113 2.80 -3.05 -16.21
C VAL A 113 3.85 -4.13 -16.03
N VAL A 114 5.07 -3.81 -16.46
CA VAL A 114 6.26 -4.62 -16.18
C VAL A 114 6.39 -4.71 -14.65
N PRO A 115 6.41 -5.91 -14.04
CA PRO A 115 6.79 -6.03 -12.64
C PRO A 115 8.17 -5.39 -12.50
N LEU A 116 8.29 -4.31 -11.72
CA LEU A 116 9.58 -3.67 -11.47
C LEU A 116 10.51 -4.70 -10.82
N LYS A 117 11.34 -5.28 -11.70
CA LYS A 117 12.49 -6.17 -11.56
C LYS A 117 12.54 -7.01 -10.28
N GLN A 118 12.34 -8.32 -10.52
CA GLN A 118 12.75 -9.52 -9.79
C GLN A 118 12.49 -9.56 -8.27
N PRO A 119 11.93 -10.66 -7.75
CA PRO A 119 11.95 -10.91 -6.31
C PRO A 119 13.40 -10.85 -5.84
N LEU A 120 13.64 -10.12 -4.75
CA LEU A 120 14.93 -10.06 -4.06
C LEU A 120 15.47 -11.49 -3.96
N ARG A 121 16.48 -11.83 -4.77
CA ARG A 121 17.20 -13.09 -4.59
C ARG A 121 17.94 -12.95 -3.28
N LEU A 122 17.41 -13.58 -2.24
CA LEU A 122 18.12 -13.82 -0.99
C LEU A 122 19.41 -14.54 -1.37
N LYS A 123 20.56 -13.88 -1.19
CA LYS A 123 21.85 -14.56 -1.27
C LYS A 123 21.90 -15.49 -0.05
N SER A 124 21.87 -16.79 -0.31
CA SER A 124 22.34 -17.83 0.61
C SER A 124 23.84 -17.72 0.80
#